data_AF-A0AAW4YDC4-F1
#
_entry.id   AF-A0AAW4YDC4-F1
#
_cell.length_a   1.000
_cell.length_b   1.000
_cell.length_c   1.000
_cell.angle_alpha   90.00
_cell.angle_beta   90.00
_cell.angle_gamma   90.00
#
_symmetry.space_group_name_H-M   'P 1'
#
loop_
_entity.id
_entity.type
_entity.pdbx_description
1 polymer ?
#
loop_
_entity_poly.entity_id
_entity_poly.type
_entity_poly.pdbx_seq_one_letter_code
_entity_poly.pdbx_strand_id
1 'polypeptide(L)' 'FDVKRGKIEHAKIFGDFFGVGDVTDLENALVGCLHDFEHIEEALSEYDLYHYFGDIDRHELIRLMS' A
#
# COMPACT_ATOMS: atom_id res chain seq x y z
N PHE A 1 6.97 -7.07 0.66
CA PHE A 1 6.20 -7.34 1.88
C PHE A 1 6.77 -8.58 2.57
N ASP A 2 6.88 -8.55 3.90
CA ASP A 2 7.08 -9.75 4.70
C ASP A 2 5.70 -10.24 5.16
N VAL A 3 5.34 -11.47 4.82
CA VAL A 3 3.99 -12.01 5.00
C VAL A 3 4.05 -13.28 5.82
N LYS A 4 3.29 -13.32 6.92
CA LYS A 4 3.22 -14.45 7.82
C LYS A 4 1.77 -14.84 8.08
N ARG A 5 1.45 -16.11 7.77
CA ARG A 5 0.07 -16.64 7.89
C ARG A 5 -0.97 -15.81 7.11
N GLY A 6 -0.58 -15.28 5.95
CA GLY A 6 -1.43 -14.46 5.09
C GLY A 6 -1.57 -13.01 5.51
N LYS A 7 -0.91 -12.57 6.60
CA LYS A 7 -0.89 -11.17 7.04
C LYS A 7 0.45 -10.52 6.76
N ILE A 8 0.42 -9.25 6.39
CA ILE A 8 1.62 -8.42 6.21
C ILE A 8 2.18 -8.10 7.59
N GLU A 9 3.36 -8.61 7.94
CA GLU A 9 4.06 -8.27 9.18
C GLU A 9 4.91 -7.01 8.99
N HIS A 10 5.50 -6.85 7.79
CA HIS A 10 6.25 -5.66 7.42
C HIS A 10 5.97 -5.28 5.97
N ALA A 11 5.54 -4.04 5.77
CA ALA A 11 5.47 -3.41 4.46
C ALA A 11 6.67 -2.50 4.27
N LYS A 12 7.25 -2.52 3.07
CA LYS A 12 8.22 -1.52 2.66
C LYS A 12 8.05 -1.23 1.19
N ILE A 13 7.74 0.01 0.87
CA ILE A 13 7.39 0.50 -0.46
C ILE A 13 8.62 1.22 -0.99
N PHE A 14 9.21 0.66 -2.04
CA PHE A 14 10.38 1.22 -2.70
C PHE A 14 10.00 1.68 -4.11
N GLY A 15 10.42 2.88 -4.47
CA GLY A 15 10.24 3.40 -5.81
C GLY A 15 10.60 4.89 -5.86
N ASP A 16 10.78 5.37 -7.08
CA ASP A 16 10.94 6.79 -7.37
C ASP A 16 9.55 7.40 -7.57
N PHE A 17 8.85 7.57 -6.46
CA PHE A 17 7.50 8.14 -6.48
C PHE A 17 7.62 9.66 -6.35
N PHE A 18 6.98 10.37 -7.26
CA PHE A 18 6.97 11.84 -7.30
C PHE A 18 6.11 12.48 -6.21
N GLY A 19 5.56 11.69 -5.29
CA GLY A 19 4.70 12.15 -4.20
C GLY A 19 5.47 12.95 -3.15
N VAL A 20 4.75 13.89 -2.52
CA VAL A 20 5.30 14.79 -1.49
C VAL A 20 5.17 14.16 -0.09
N GLY A 21 4.31 13.16 0.06
CA GLY A 21 4.02 12.48 1.32
C GLY A 21 4.96 11.31 1.60
N ASP A 22 5.21 11.05 2.88
CA ASP A 22 6.01 9.92 3.33
C ASP A 22 5.20 8.62 3.21
N VAL A 23 5.66 7.70 2.36
CA VAL A 23 5.02 6.38 2.17
C VAL A 23 5.04 5.52 3.44
N THR A 24 5.78 5.92 4.47
CA THR A 24 5.79 5.28 5.79
C THR A 24 4.37 5.17 6.38
N ASP A 25 3.48 6.13 6.13
CA ASP A 25 2.09 6.06 6.61
C ASP A 25 1.31 4.93 5.94
N LEU A 26 1.51 4.74 4.64
CA LEU A 26 0.92 3.63 3.87
C LEU A 26 1.50 2.29 4.30
N GLU A 27 2.82 2.23 4.53
CA GLU A 27 3.49 1.03 5.03
C GLU A 27 2.90 0.60 6.38
N ASN A 28 2.70 1.54 7.30
CA ASN A 28 2.10 1.27 8.61
C ASN A 28 0.64 0.82 8.48
N ALA A 29 -0.13 1.39 7.55
CA ALA A 29 -1.52 0.98 7.31
C ALA A 29 -1.64 -0.47 6.83
N LEU A 30 -0.64 -0.94 6.06
CA LEU A 30 -0.62 -2.30 5.53
C LEU A 30 -0.17 -3.34 6.56
N VAL A 31 0.55 -2.94 7.61
CA VAL A 31 0.97 -3.88 8.67
C VAL A 31 -0.25 -4.42 9.42
N GLY A 32 -0.38 -5.74 9.47
CA GLY A 32 -1.50 -6.47 10.08
C GLY A 32 -2.66 -6.76 9.12
N CYS A 33 -2.66 -6.14 7.94
CA CYS A 33 -3.61 -6.39 6.86
C CYS A 33 -3.39 -7.78 6.23
N LEU A 34 -4.46 -8.40 5.73
CA LEU A 34 -4.32 -9.58 4.89
C LEU A 34 -3.68 -9.20 3.55
N HIS A 35 -2.80 -10.05 3.06
CA HIS A 35 -2.10 -9.84 1.78
C HIS A 35 -3.00 -10.32 0.62
N ASP A 36 -4.10 -9.60 0.41
CA ASP A 36 -5.02 -9.80 -0.71
C ASP A 36 -5.60 -8.46 -1.18
N PHE A 37 -6.17 -8.45 -2.38
CA PHE A 37 -6.64 -7.23 -3.02
C PHE A 37 -7.68 -6.47 -2.20
N GLU A 38 -8.70 -7.17 -1.68
CA GLU A 38 -9.83 -6.54 -0.99
C GLU A 38 -9.38 -5.87 0.31
N HIS A 39 -8.56 -6.54 1.10
CA HIS A 39 -8.10 -5.99 2.38
C HIS A 39 -7.04 -4.89 2.18
N ILE A 40 -6.16 -5.00 1.18
CA ILE A 40 -5.21 -3.93 0.86
C ILE A 40 -5.97 -2.70 0.34
N GLU A 41 -7.00 -2.88 -0.48
CA GLU A 41 -7.87 -1.79 -0.93
C GLU A 41 -8.56 -1.10 0.24
N GLU A 42 -9.11 -1.88 1.17
CA GLU A 42 -9.77 -1.36 2.37
C GLU A 42 -8.77 -0.60 3.26
N ALA A 43 -7.59 -1.16 3.53
CA ALA A 43 -6.53 -0.55 4.34
C ALA A 43 -6.02 0.76 3.74
N LEU A 44 -6.02 0.88 2.41
CA LEU A 44 -5.59 2.07 1.69
C LEU A 44 -6.75 3.01 1.31
N SER A 45 -7.99 2.68 1.66
CA SER A 45 -9.19 3.45 1.27
C SER A 45 -9.21 4.87 1.84
N GLU A 46 -8.66 5.06 3.04
CA GLU A 46 -8.59 6.36 3.72
C GLU A 46 -7.41 7.23 3.24
N TYR A 47 -6.50 6.66 2.44
CA TYR A 47 -5.30 7.34 1.96
C TYR A 47 -5.49 7.86 0.53
N ASP A 48 -5.05 9.09 0.28
CA ASP A 48 -4.99 9.65 -1.06
C ASP A 48 -3.74 9.14 -1.79
N LEU A 49 -3.86 8.00 -2.46
CA LEU A 49 -2.76 7.39 -3.20
C LEU A 49 -2.19 8.31 -4.29
N TYR A 50 -2.97 9.26 -4.82
CA TYR A 50 -2.48 10.24 -5.79
C TYR A 50 -1.42 11.16 -5.16
N HIS A 51 -1.53 11.46 -3.86
CA HIS A 51 -0.56 12.27 -3.12
C HIS A 51 0.82 11.59 -3.00
N TYR A 52 0.84 10.26 -2.96
CA TYR A 52 2.06 9.46 -2.77
C TYR A 52 2.63 8.93 -4.09
N PHE A 53 1.77 8.51 -5.02
CA PHE A 53 2.15 7.81 -6.25
C PHE A 53 1.92 8.64 -7.52
N GLY A 54 1.22 9.77 -7.45
CA GLY A 54 0.86 10.61 -8.59
C GLY A 54 -0.28 10.04 -9.43
N ASP A 55 -0.25 10.29 -10.74
CA ASP A 55 -1.28 9.87 -11.70
C ASP A 55 -1.16 8.38 -12.04
N ILE A 56 -1.45 7.54 -11.04
CA ILE A 56 -1.51 6.08 -11.15
C ILE A 56 -2.89 5.62 -10.68
N ASP A 57 -3.49 4.68 -11.42
CA ASP A 57 -4.77 4.09 -11.01
C ASP A 57 -4.64 3.31 -9.70
N ARG A 58 -5.56 3.57 -8.78
CA ARG A 58 -5.60 2.93 -7.46
C ARG A 58 -5.67 1.41 -7.56
N HIS A 59 -6.53 0.86 -8.42
CA HIS A 59 -6.71 -0.58 -8.52
C HIS A 59 -5.49 -1.24 -9.17
N GLU A 60 -4.89 -0.60 -10.17
CA GLU A 60 -3.64 -1.08 -10.78
C GLU A 60 -2.51 -1.10 -9.74
N LEU A 61 -2.39 -0.05 -8.94
CA LEU A 61 -1.40 0.02 -7.86
C LEU A 61 -1.61 -1.08 -6.82
N ILE A 62 -2.85 -1.28 -6.35
CA ILE A 62 -3.18 -2.33 -5.36
C ILE A 62 -2.91 -3.71 -5.95
N ARG A 63 -3.21 -3.94 -7.24
CA ARG A 63 -2.89 -5.21 -7.94
C ARG A 63 -1.39 -5.50 -8.00
N LEU A 64 -0.54 -4.49 -8.01
CA LEU A 64 0.91 -4.66 -7.95
C LEU A 64 1.40 -4.99 -6.54
N MET A 65 0.59 -4.68 -5.51
CA MET A 65 0.90 -4.93 -4.11
C MET A 65 0.35 -6.26 -3.58
N SER A 66 -0.81 -6.71 -4.08
CA SER A 66 -1.50 -7.95 -3.68
C SER A 66 -0.86 -9.22 -4.23
#